data_AF-A0A4U6X5Y5-F1
#
_entry.id   AF-A0A4U6X5Y5-F1
#
_cell.length_a   1.000
_cell.length_b   1.000
_cell.length_c   1.000
_cell.angle_alpha   90.00
_cell.angle_beta   90.00
_cell.angle_gamma   90.00
#
_symmetry.space_group_name_H-M   'P 1'
#
loop_
_entity.id
_entity.type
_entity.pdbx_description
1 polymer ?
#
loop_
_entity_poly.entity_id
_entity_poly.type
_entity_poly.pdbx_seq_one_letter_code
_entity_poly.pdbx_strand_id
1 'polypeptide(L)'
;MAKPAAMAVDTLPRFLLPRLSWTGASQALRPLASFPPTSRRRLHTQPNALRDSSTSPKCRGTAFNHPARSSVLAAPGLTRSFHATPARRRDHHFDTLKFVQRLKSEGFTEVQAEATMKVLNDVIQESIQNLTRTMVLREDAAKATYTQKVDFAKLRSELLSADSTESNTTRASHEKLSNDITKLNSRLRDEIGRTQASVRLDLNLEKGRIREEAVGQELKIKETETKIEQEVATLREKLEQVKFQTLQWLMGVCTGFAALLLGAWRLLM
;
A
#
# COMPACT_ATOMS: atom_id res chain seq x y z
N MET A 1 13.53 -16.72 54.97
CA MET A 1 12.21 -17.41 54.95
C MET A 1 11.21 -16.47 54.31
N ALA A 2 10.96 -16.62 53.01
CA ALA A 2 10.11 -15.73 52.23
C ALA A 2 8.75 -16.40 51.99
N LYS A 3 7.66 -15.71 52.39
CA LYS A 3 6.27 -16.07 52.09
C LYS A 3 5.90 -15.47 50.72
N PRO A 4 5.33 -16.23 49.77
CA PRO A 4 4.69 -15.64 48.61
C PRO A 4 3.23 -15.29 48.93
N ALA A 5 2.87 -14.03 48.67
CA ALA A 5 1.49 -13.54 48.71
C ALA A 5 0.78 -13.90 47.39
N ALA A 6 -0.40 -14.51 47.51
CA ALA A 6 -1.28 -14.81 46.39
C ALA A 6 -1.93 -13.52 45.88
N MET A 7 -1.69 -13.18 44.61
CA MET A 7 -2.36 -12.10 43.89
C MET A 7 -3.72 -12.60 43.40
N ALA A 8 -4.80 -12.06 43.98
CA ALA A 8 -6.15 -12.24 43.48
C ALA A 8 -6.31 -11.49 42.15
N VAL A 9 -6.65 -12.21 41.09
CA VAL A 9 -7.01 -11.65 39.78
C VAL A 9 -8.51 -11.45 39.79
N ASP A 10 -8.95 -10.23 40.11
CA ASP A 10 -10.36 -9.86 39.99
C ASP A 10 -10.78 -9.86 38.52
N THR A 11 -11.78 -10.69 38.24
CA THR A 11 -12.41 -10.90 36.96
C THR A 11 -13.32 -9.73 36.63
N LEU A 12 -12.86 -8.84 35.74
CA LEU A 12 -13.69 -7.81 35.14
C LEU A 12 -14.81 -8.45 34.28
N PRO A 13 -16.09 -8.14 34.53
CA PRO A 13 -17.16 -8.83 33.85
C PRO A 13 -17.49 -8.20 32.49
N ARG A 14 -17.85 -9.08 31.55
CA ARG A 14 -17.62 -8.96 30.09
C ARG A 14 -18.76 -8.27 29.31
N PHE A 15 -19.50 -7.35 29.91
CA PHE A 15 -20.74 -6.81 29.32
C PHE A 15 -20.64 -5.43 28.63
N LEU A 16 -19.44 -4.87 28.45
CA LEU A 16 -19.25 -3.56 27.82
C LEU A 16 -18.34 -3.60 26.58
N LEU A 17 -18.61 -4.50 25.63
CA LEU A 17 -18.01 -4.41 24.29
C LEU A 17 -19.10 -4.47 23.21
N PRO A 18 -19.19 -3.45 22.32
CA PRO A 18 -20.03 -3.52 21.13
C PRO A 18 -19.48 -4.61 20.20
N ARG A 19 -20.31 -5.59 19.87
CA ARG A 19 -19.96 -6.64 18.91
C ARG A 19 -19.93 -6.07 17.49
N LEU A 20 -18.73 -5.80 16.97
CA LEU A 20 -18.51 -5.69 15.52
C LEU A 20 -18.41 -7.10 14.94
N SER A 21 -19.49 -7.58 14.33
CA SER A 21 -19.46 -8.77 13.47
C SER A 21 -18.95 -8.38 12.08
N TRP A 22 -17.70 -8.66 11.79
CA TRP A 22 -17.21 -8.76 10.42
C TRP A 22 -17.61 -10.14 9.88
N THR A 23 -18.71 -10.22 9.15
CA THR A 23 -19.03 -11.42 8.35
C THR A 23 -18.39 -11.26 6.98
N GLY A 24 -17.20 -11.85 6.83
CA GLY A 24 -16.65 -12.19 5.52
C GLY A 24 -17.44 -13.38 4.97
N ALA A 25 -18.19 -13.17 3.89
CA ALA A 25 -18.84 -14.23 3.14
C ALA A 25 -18.17 -14.33 1.76
N SER A 26 -17.19 -15.22 1.68
CA SER A 26 -16.73 -15.80 0.42
C SER A 26 -17.83 -16.73 -0.10
N GLN A 27 -18.39 -16.45 -1.28
CA GLN A 27 -19.16 -17.44 -2.01
C GLN A 27 -18.72 -17.52 -3.46
N ALA A 28 -18.67 -18.78 -3.89
CA ALA A 28 -18.03 -19.30 -5.07
C ALA A 28 -18.90 -19.18 -6.33
N LEU A 29 -18.18 -19.03 -7.45
CA LEU A 29 -18.40 -19.58 -8.80
C LEU A 29 -19.74 -20.28 -9.10
N ARG A 30 -20.39 -19.86 -10.20
CA ARG A 30 -20.92 -20.73 -11.26
C ARG A 30 -21.13 -19.97 -12.61
N PRO A 31 -21.11 -20.67 -13.76
CA PRO A 31 -20.94 -20.08 -15.10
C PRO A 31 -22.18 -20.15 -16.03
N LEU A 32 -22.09 -19.49 -17.20
CA LEU A 32 -22.37 -19.95 -18.59
C LEU A 32 -23.17 -18.95 -19.48
N ALA A 33 -22.83 -18.98 -20.79
CA ALA A 33 -23.55 -18.53 -22.00
C ALA A 33 -23.43 -17.02 -22.37
N SER A 34 -22.56 -16.62 -23.32
CA SER A 34 -22.59 -16.74 -24.79
C SER A 34 -23.58 -15.79 -25.48
N PHE A 35 -23.10 -14.83 -26.29
CA PHE A 35 -23.66 -14.31 -27.55
C PHE A 35 -22.67 -13.32 -28.22
N PRO A 36 -22.78 -13.02 -29.54
CA PRO A 36 -21.66 -13.04 -30.52
C PRO A 36 -21.14 -11.64 -30.93
N PRO A 37 -20.15 -11.53 -31.86
CA PRO A 37 -19.40 -10.30 -32.09
C PRO A 37 -19.96 -9.46 -33.25
N THR A 38 -19.76 -8.14 -33.20
CA THR A 38 -19.85 -7.28 -34.38
C THR A 38 -18.68 -6.30 -34.43
N SER A 39 -18.09 -6.24 -35.62
CA SER A 39 -16.86 -5.54 -35.98
C SER A 39 -17.07 -4.08 -36.34
N ARG A 40 -15.98 -3.29 -36.23
CA ARG A 40 -15.63 -2.04 -36.95
C ARG A 40 -16.45 -0.79 -36.55
N ARG A 41 -15.89 0.42 -36.38
CA ARG A 41 -14.83 1.09 -37.17
C ARG A 41 -14.28 2.33 -36.42
N ARG A 42 -12.95 2.45 -36.47
CA ARG A 42 -12.11 3.63 -36.85
C ARG A 42 -11.99 4.89 -35.96
N LEU A 43 -10.73 5.09 -35.57
CA LEU A 43 -10.01 6.33 -35.20
C LEU A 43 -10.47 7.61 -35.91
N HIS A 44 -10.41 8.73 -35.18
CA HIS A 44 -9.70 9.92 -35.67
C HIS A 44 -9.01 10.66 -34.52
N THR A 45 -7.76 11.03 -34.79
CA THR A 45 -6.79 11.67 -33.90
C THR A 45 -6.65 13.15 -34.28
N GLN A 46 -6.21 13.96 -33.30
CA GLN A 46 -5.31 15.13 -33.45
C GLN A 46 -5.95 16.54 -33.73
N PRO A 47 -5.23 17.65 -33.41
CA PRO A 47 -5.62 18.64 -32.40
C PRO A 47 -5.44 20.11 -32.91
N ASN A 48 -5.32 21.04 -31.96
CA ASN A 48 -4.60 22.33 -32.00
C ASN A 48 -5.35 23.68 -32.21
N ALA A 49 -4.99 24.58 -31.29
CA ALA A 49 -4.59 26.00 -31.47
C ALA A 49 -5.64 27.12 -31.61
N LEU A 50 -5.73 27.92 -30.52
CA LEU A 50 -5.52 29.38 -30.44
C LEU A 50 -5.94 30.27 -31.63
N ARG A 51 -6.91 31.19 -31.42
CA ARG A 51 -6.64 32.65 -31.53
C ARG A 51 -7.79 33.55 -31.08
N ASP A 52 -7.34 34.62 -30.43
CA ASP A 52 -7.95 35.89 -30.03
C ASP A 52 -9.05 36.48 -30.92
N SER A 53 -10.04 37.12 -30.28
CA SER A 53 -10.34 38.53 -30.59
C SER A 53 -11.07 39.22 -29.43
N SER A 54 -10.56 40.41 -29.14
CA SER A 54 -10.90 41.36 -28.11
C SER A 54 -12.11 42.23 -28.47
N THR A 55 -13.06 42.40 -27.56
CA THR A 55 -13.81 43.68 -27.37
C THR A 55 -14.49 43.69 -25.99
N SER A 56 -14.18 44.70 -25.17
CA SER A 56 -14.84 45.11 -23.91
C SER A 56 -15.69 46.37 -24.15
N PRO A 57 -16.43 46.96 -23.18
CA PRO A 57 -17.00 46.45 -21.94
C PRO A 57 -18.49 46.85 -21.74
N LYS A 58 -19.22 46.20 -20.83
CA LYS A 58 -20.16 46.91 -19.94
C LYS A 58 -20.43 46.14 -18.65
N CYS A 59 -20.13 46.79 -17.55
CA CYS A 59 -20.26 46.30 -16.18
C CYS A 59 -21.72 46.18 -15.76
N ARG A 60 -22.08 45.06 -15.14
CA ARG A 60 -23.01 45.05 -13.99
C ARG A 60 -22.66 43.87 -13.11
N GLY A 61 -22.17 44.17 -11.92
CA GLY A 61 -21.73 43.18 -10.96
C GLY A 61 -22.89 42.47 -10.28
N THR A 62 -22.60 41.27 -9.81
CA THR A 62 -23.00 40.75 -8.49
C THR A 62 -22.07 39.59 -8.13
N ALA A 63 -21.35 39.80 -7.03
CA ALA A 63 -20.82 38.85 -6.05
C ALA A 63 -20.38 37.44 -6.49
N PHE A 64 -19.09 37.19 -6.23
CA PHE A 64 -18.40 35.90 -6.23
C PHE A 64 -19.06 34.89 -5.28
N ASN A 65 -19.42 33.72 -5.83
CA ASN A 65 -19.64 32.50 -5.08
C ASN A 65 -18.29 31.94 -4.60
N HIS A 66 -17.96 32.13 -3.34
CA HIS A 66 -17.04 31.24 -2.63
C HIS A 66 -17.81 30.00 -2.16
N PRO A 67 -17.29 28.76 -2.35
CA PRO A 67 -17.87 27.59 -1.71
C PRO A 67 -17.62 27.69 -0.21
N ALA A 68 -18.69 27.93 0.54
CA ALA A 68 -18.67 27.92 2.00
C ALA A 68 -18.31 26.52 2.51
N ARG A 69 -17.36 26.48 3.46
CA ARG A 69 -17.12 25.35 4.35
C ARG A 69 -18.45 24.79 4.85
N SER A 70 -18.75 23.55 4.50
CA SER A 70 -19.82 22.77 5.12
C SER A 70 -19.48 22.53 6.59
N SER A 71 -20.00 23.36 7.50
CA SER A 71 -20.02 23.07 8.92
C SER A 71 -21.13 22.04 9.17
N VAL A 72 -20.78 20.90 9.78
CA VAL A 72 -21.71 19.79 10.10
C VAL A 72 -22.51 20.10 11.38
N LEU A 73 -22.90 21.36 11.59
CA LEU A 73 -23.59 21.80 12.82
C LEU A 73 -24.93 22.51 12.55
N ALA A 74 -25.58 22.18 11.44
CA ALA A 74 -26.95 22.61 11.16
C ALA A 74 -27.88 21.39 11.08
N ALA A 75 -28.10 20.73 12.22
CA ALA A 75 -29.28 19.89 12.41
C ALA A 75 -30.35 20.73 13.13
N PRO A 76 -31.41 21.19 12.44
CA PRO A 76 -32.55 21.79 13.11
C PRO A 76 -33.41 20.65 13.61
N GLY A 77 -33.30 20.28 14.90
CA GLY A 77 -34.06 19.12 15.35
C GLY A 77 -34.20 18.87 16.84
N LEU A 78 -33.28 19.28 17.71
CA LEU A 78 -33.45 19.07 19.16
C LEU A 78 -32.75 20.15 19.98
N THR A 79 -33.24 21.38 19.94
CA THR A 79 -33.07 22.27 21.10
C THR A 79 -34.01 21.74 22.18
N ARG A 80 -33.52 20.80 22.99
CA ARG A 80 -34.21 20.40 24.22
C ARG A 80 -34.22 21.60 25.14
N SER A 81 -35.32 22.35 25.15
CA SER A 81 -35.59 23.39 26.12
C SER A 81 -35.63 22.73 27.51
N PHE A 82 -34.56 22.91 28.27
CA PHE A 82 -34.52 22.53 29.67
C PHE A 82 -35.44 23.50 30.43
N HIS A 83 -36.69 23.12 30.61
CA HIS A 83 -37.59 23.79 31.53
C HIS A 83 -37.09 23.50 32.95
N ALA A 84 -36.38 24.46 33.54
CA ALA A 84 -36.21 24.50 34.98
C ALA A 84 -37.55 24.91 35.56
N THR A 85 -38.34 23.94 36.05
CA THR A 85 -39.52 24.24 36.84
C THR A 85 -39.10 25.18 37.97
N PRO A 86 -39.70 26.38 38.10
CA PRO A 86 -39.37 27.27 39.20
C PRO A 86 -39.61 26.50 40.50
N ALA A 87 -38.59 26.47 41.37
CA ALA A 87 -38.68 25.80 42.65
C ALA A 87 -39.76 26.50 43.46
N ARG A 88 -40.98 25.96 43.42
CA ARG A 88 -42.08 26.43 44.25
C ARG A 88 -41.69 26.08 45.68
N ARG A 89 -41.22 27.07 46.44
CA ARG A 89 -41.05 26.94 47.88
C ARG A 89 -42.43 26.66 48.44
N ARG A 90 -42.72 25.37 48.65
CA ARG A 90 -43.87 24.94 49.40
C ARG A 90 -43.39 24.91 50.84
N ASP A 91 -43.67 26.00 51.53
CA ASP A 91 -43.51 26.11 52.96
C ASP A 91 -44.55 25.20 53.63
N HIS A 92 -44.33 23.89 53.53
CA HIS A 92 -45.14 22.87 54.20
C HIS A 92 -44.76 22.85 55.68
N HIS A 93 -45.26 23.83 56.42
CA HIS A 93 -45.17 23.84 57.86
C HIS A 93 -46.24 22.88 58.38
N PHE A 94 -45.80 21.77 58.96
CA PHE A 94 -46.72 20.79 59.53
C PHE A 94 -47.20 21.30 60.90
N ASP A 95 -48.40 21.89 60.90
CA ASP A 95 -49.01 22.47 62.10
C ASP A 95 -49.66 21.36 62.95
N THR A 96 -48.91 20.92 63.97
CA THR A 96 -49.29 19.82 64.86
C THR A 96 -50.56 20.15 65.67
N LEU A 97 -50.73 21.42 66.06
CA LEU A 97 -51.85 21.89 66.88
C LEU A 97 -53.16 21.93 66.07
N LYS A 98 -53.12 22.47 64.85
CA LYS A 98 -54.30 22.50 63.97
C LYS A 98 -54.78 21.09 63.61
N PHE A 99 -53.85 20.14 63.46
CA PHE A 99 -54.20 18.75 63.18
C PHE A 99 -54.95 18.11 64.35
N VAL A 100 -54.46 18.31 65.59
CA VAL A 100 -55.12 17.83 66.81
C VAL A 100 -56.47 18.50 67.02
N GLN A 101 -56.58 19.82 66.81
CA GLN A 101 -57.85 20.55 66.92
C GLN A 101 -58.90 20.03 65.93
N ARG A 102 -58.49 19.71 64.70
CA ARG A 102 -59.38 19.13 63.68
C ARG A 102 -59.85 17.72 64.05
N LEU A 103 -58.96 16.88 64.58
CA LEU A 103 -59.34 15.56 65.08
C LEU A 103 -60.35 15.66 66.24
N LYS A 104 -60.14 16.61 67.17
CA LYS A 104 -61.10 16.87 68.26
C LYS A 104 -62.46 17.31 67.72
N SER A 105 -62.52 18.15 66.68
CA SER A 105 -63.80 18.58 66.07
C SER A 105 -64.55 17.44 65.35
N GLU A 106 -63.83 16.40 64.92
CA GLU A 106 -64.39 15.21 64.27
C GLU A 106 -64.76 14.10 65.28
N GLY A 107 -64.73 14.40 66.59
CA GLY A 107 -65.20 13.50 67.65
C GLY A 107 -64.13 12.62 68.31
N PHE A 108 -62.84 12.85 68.03
CA PHE A 108 -61.75 12.14 68.72
C PHE A 108 -61.49 12.72 70.12
N THR A 109 -61.17 11.86 71.07
CA THR A 109 -60.69 12.32 72.39
C THR A 109 -59.31 12.97 72.26
N GLU A 110 -58.99 13.90 73.15
CA GLU A 110 -57.72 14.63 73.13
C GLU A 110 -56.50 13.72 73.12
N VAL A 111 -56.53 12.67 73.95
CA VAL A 111 -55.45 11.70 74.08
C VAL A 111 -55.28 10.88 72.79
N GLN A 112 -56.38 10.51 72.13
CA GLN A 112 -56.33 9.80 70.85
C GLN A 112 -55.80 10.68 69.73
N ALA A 113 -56.26 11.94 69.64
CA ALA A 113 -55.80 12.89 68.64
C ALA A 113 -54.29 13.17 68.78
N GLU A 114 -53.79 13.30 70.01
CA GLU A 114 -52.36 13.46 70.29
C GLU A 114 -51.56 12.20 69.92
N ALA A 115 -52.07 11.01 70.22
CA ALA A 115 -51.40 9.74 69.88
C ALA A 115 -51.30 9.54 68.35
N THR A 116 -52.37 9.81 67.60
CA THR A 116 -52.36 9.72 66.13
C THR A 116 -51.39 10.74 65.52
N MET A 117 -51.30 11.92 66.11
CA MET A 117 -50.36 12.96 65.69
C MET A 117 -48.89 12.53 65.87
N LYS A 118 -48.56 11.83 66.97
CA LYS A 118 -47.21 11.29 67.22
C LYS A 118 -46.81 10.25 66.17
N VAL A 119 -47.69 9.28 65.89
CA VAL A 119 -47.46 8.26 64.86
C VAL A 119 -47.28 8.88 63.47
N LEU A 120 -48.07 9.90 63.14
CA LEU A 120 -47.94 10.59 61.86
C LEU A 120 -46.63 11.38 61.76
N ASN A 121 -46.16 11.97 62.86
CA ASN A 121 -44.85 12.62 62.92
C ASN A 121 -43.71 11.62 62.62
N ASP A 122 -43.78 10.42 63.20
CA ASP A 122 -42.78 9.36 62.99
C ASP A 122 -42.74 8.91 61.52
N VAL A 123 -43.91 8.66 60.90
CA VAL A 123 -43.99 8.27 59.47
C VAL A 123 -43.50 9.39 58.55
N ILE A 124 -43.81 10.65 58.85
CA ILE A 124 -43.31 11.80 58.08
C ILE A 124 -41.79 11.91 58.21
N GLN A 125 -41.25 11.74 59.41
CA GLN A 125 -39.81 11.82 59.66
C GLN A 125 -39.05 10.70 58.93
N GLU A 126 -39.57 9.47 58.96
CA GLU A 126 -39.03 8.34 58.21
C GLU A 126 -39.09 8.60 56.68
N SER A 127 -40.22 9.14 56.19
CA SER A 127 -40.40 9.49 54.78
C SER A 127 -39.41 10.56 54.32
N ILE A 128 -39.21 11.63 55.11
CA ILE A 128 -38.25 12.70 54.80
C ILE A 128 -36.83 12.16 54.78
N GLN A 129 -36.45 11.31 55.72
CA GLN A 129 -35.12 10.69 55.74
C GLN A 129 -34.89 9.79 54.52
N ASN A 130 -35.88 8.97 54.16
CA ASN A 130 -35.79 8.09 52.99
C ASN A 130 -35.66 8.90 51.68
N LEU A 131 -36.44 9.98 51.53
CA LEU A 131 -36.34 10.88 50.39
C LEU A 131 -34.98 11.58 50.34
N THR A 132 -34.54 12.15 51.46
CA THR A 132 -33.27 12.90 51.54
C THR A 132 -32.07 11.99 51.26
N ARG A 133 -32.14 10.70 51.60
CA ARG A 133 -31.07 9.72 51.32
C ARG A 133 -30.78 9.53 49.82
N THR A 134 -31.78 9.72 48.96
CA THR A 134 -31.63 9.58 47.49
C THR A 134 -31.43 10.92 46.78
N MET A 135 -31.62 12.04 47.48
CA MET A 135 -31.45 13.38 46.94
C MET A 135 -30.00 13.85 47.08
N VAL A 136 -29.59 14.71 46.15
CA VAL A 136 -28.26 15.33 46.17
C VAL A 136 -28.44 16.83 46.34
N LEU A 137 -27.59 17.43 47.19
CA LEU A 137 -27.52 18.87 47.36
C LEU A 137 -27.17 19.54 46.03
N ARG A 138 -27.84 20.64 45.71
CA ARG A 138 -27.59 21.37 44.46
C ARG A 138 -26.15 21.85 44.33
N GLU A 139 -25.52 22.18 45.46
CA GLU A 139 -24.12 22.60 45.50
C GLU A 139 -23.18 21.47 45.08
N ASP A 140 -23.40 20.25 45.57
CA ASP A 140 -22.58 19.10 45.23
C ASP A 140 -22.81 18.64 43.79
N ALA A 141 -24.05 18.68 43.32
CA ALA A 141 -24.37 18.44 41.90
C ALA A 141 -23.69 19.47 40.98
N ALA A 142 -23.68 20.76 41.37
CA ALA A 142 -23.01 21.81 40.61
C ALA A 142 -21.49 21.64 40.60
N LYS A 143 -20.88 21.29 41.75
CA LYS A 143 -19.44 20.99 41.86
C LYS A 143 -19.07 19.79 40.97
N ALA A 144 -19.81 18.69 41.05
CA ALA A 144 -19.57 17.51 40.22
C ALA A 144 -19.71 17.82 38.71
N THR A 145 -20.67 18.66 38.34
CA THR A 145 -20.82 19.10 36.95
C THR A 145 -19.65 19.99 36.51
N TYR A 146 -19.14 20.84 37.41
CA TYR A 146 -17.98 21.69 37.13
C TYR A 146 -16.71 20.87 36.93
N THR A 147 -16.42 19.91 37.81
CA THR A 147 -15.26 19.02 37.68
C THR A 147 -15.32 18.23 36.37
N GLN A 148 -16.48 17.64 36.04
CA GLN A 148 -16.68 16.96 34.76
C GLN A 148 -16.37 17.87 33.57
N LYS A 149 -16.83 19.13 33.57
CA LYS A 149 -16.56 20.07 32.47
C LYS A 149 -15.07 20.38 32.34
N VAL A 150 -14.37 20.56 33.45
CA VAL A 150 -12.92 20.79 33.44
C VAL A 150 -12.18 19.55 32.91
N ASP A 151 -12.57 18.36 33.36
CA ASP A 151 -11.99 17.10 32.90
C ASP A 151 -12.21 16.89 31.40
N PHE A 152 -13.41 17.17 30.89
CA PHE A 152 -13.69 17.11 29.45
C PHE A 152 -12.88 18.12 28.65
N ALA A 153 -12.69 19.34 29.18
CA ALA A 153 -11.86 20.34 28.53
C ALA A 153 -10.39 19.90 28.47
N LYS A 154 -9.88 19.31 29.56
CA LYS A 154 -8.53 18.76 29.63
C LYS A 154 -8.33 17.58 28.68
N LEU A 155 -9.23 16.60 28.71
CA LEU A 155 -9.19 15.44 27.80
C LEU A 155 -9.23 15.86 26.35
N ARG A 156 -10.04 16.87 26.01
CA ARG A 156 -10.09 17.41 24.65
C ARG A 156 -8.76 18.05 24.25
N SER A 157 -8.13 18.79 25.15
CA SER A 157 -6.82 19.41 24.88
C SER A 157 -5.73 18.35 24.69
N GLU A 158 -5.71 17.33 25.56
CA GLU A 158 -4.76 16.22 25.46
C GLU A 158 -4.97 15.41 24.18
N LEU A 159 -6.22 15.11 23.82
CA LEU A 159 -6.56 14.42 22.58
C LEU A 159 -6.10 15.21 21.35
N LEU A 160 -6.39 16.51 21.28
CA LEU A 160 -5.96 17.35 20.15
C LEU A 160 -4.43 17.44 20.05
N SER A 161 -3.74 17.52 21.20
CA SER A 161 -2.28 17.54 21.24
C SER A 161 -1.69 16.21 20.79
N ALA A 162 -2.24 15.08 21.25
CA ALA A 162 -1.81 13.74 20.88
C ALA A 162 -2.06 13.47 19.39
N ASP A 163 -3.27 13.75 18.90
CA ASP A 163 -3.66 13.62 17.49
C ASP A 163 -2.75 14.45 16.57
N SER A 164 -2.50 15.71 16.91
CA SER A 164 -1.57 16.54 16.13
C SER A 164 -0.14 15.99 16.14
N THR A 165 0.33 15.44 17.26
CA THR A 165 1.69 14.89 17.38
C THR A 165 1.83 13.60 16.57
N GLU A 166 0.86 12.71 16.66
CA GLU A 166 0.81 11.45 15.92
C GLU A 166 0.68 11.71 14.41
N SER A 167 -0.18 12.64 14.02
CA SER A 167 -0.36 13.04 12.62
C SER A 167 0.94 13.62 12.03
N ASN A 168 1.62 14.50 12.78
CA ASN A 168 2.90 15.06 12.36
C ASN A 168 3.99 13.97 12.23
N THR A 169 4.04 13.03 13.18
CA THR A 169 5.01 11.92 13.16
C THR A 169 4.77 10.99 11.97
N THR A 170 3.51 10.65 11.71
CA THR A 170 3.09 9.81 10.57
C THR A 170 3.38 10.52 9.25
N ARG A 171 3.13 11.82 9.16
CA ARG A 171 3.46 12.60 7.96
C ARG A 171 4.97 12.66 7.73
N ALA A 172 5.77 12.90 8.76
CA ALA A 172 7.22 12.93 8.65
C ALA A 172 7.80 11.57 8.22
N SER A 173 7.28 10.45 8.76
CA SER A 173 7.70 9.11 8.35
C SER A 173 7.30 8.80 6.92
N HIS A 174 6.11 9.23 6.48
CA HIS A 174 5.65 9.09 5.11
C HIS A 174 6.51 9.89 4.13
N GLU A 175 6.83 11.15 4.44
CA GLU A 175 7.73 11.98 3.62
C GLU A 175 9.13 11.38 3.53
N LYS A 176 9.67 10.86 4.65
CA LYS A 176 10.95 10.15 4.66
C LYS A 176 10.93 8.90 3.76
N LEU A 177 9.90 8.06 3.90
CA LEU A 177 9.78 6.83 3.09
C LEU A 177 9.60 7.16 1.61
N SER A 178 8.84 8.21 1.27
CA SER A 178 8.69 8.69 -0.09
C SER A 178 10.04 9.13 -0.68
N ASN A 179 10.84 9.88 0.07
CA ASN A 179 12.19 10.27 -0.33
C ASN A 179 13.10 9.05 -0.53
N ASP A 180 13.07 8.08 0.38
CA ASP A 180 13.85 6.85 0.25
C ASP A 180 13.45 6.04 -0.99
N ILE A 181 12.15 5.96 -1.32
CA ILE A 181 11.66 5.31 -2.54
C ILE A 181 12.22 6.01 -3.79
N THR A 182 12.15 7.35 -3.85
CA THR A 182 12.69 8.10 -5.01
C THR A 182 14.18 7.89 -5.19
N LYS A 183 14.95 7.88 -4.08
CA LYS A 183 16.39 7.64 -4.06
C LYS A 183 16.74 6.20 -4.46
N LEU A 184 15.97 5.22 -4.02
CA LEU A 184 16.17 3.82 -4.42
C LEU A 184 15.87 3.64 -5.91
N ASN A 185 14.81 4.28 -6.41
CA ASN A 185 14.45 4.24 -7.82
C ASN A 185 15.54 4.82 -8.72
N SER A 186 16.11 5.99 -8.34
CA SER A 186 17.20 6.59 -9.11
C SER A 186 18.45 5.70 -9.11
N ARG A 187 18.85 5.17 -7.94
CA ARG A 187 19.99 4.24 -7.83
C ARG A 187 19.81 2.99 -8.69
N LEU A 188 18.62 2.39 -8.64
CA LEU A 188 18.31 1.20 -9.41
C LEU A 188 18.34 1.49 -10.92
N ARG A 189 17.85 2.65 -11.36
CA ARG A 189 17.98 3.07 -12.77
C ARG A 189 19.44 3.25 -13.18
N ASP A 190 20.25 3.86 -12.32
CA ASP A 190 21.68 4.06 -12.60
C ASP A 190 22.43 2.73 -12.65
N GLU A 191 22.12 1.79 -11.77
CA GLU A 191 22.69 0.43 -11.77
C GLU A 191 22.25 -0.38 -12.98
N ILE A 192 20.98 -0.31 -13.38
CA ILE A 192 20.51 -0.92 -14.63
C ILE A 192 21.21 -0.30 -15.84
N GLY A 193 21.36 1.02 -15.88
CA GLY A 193 22.07 1.70 -16.96
C GLY A 193 23.54 1.28 -17.05
N ARG A 194 24.22 1.20 -15.90
CA ARG A 194 25.62 0.76 -15.79
C ARG A 194 25.80 -0.69 -16.21
N THR A 195 24.96 -1.60 -15.70
CA THR A 195 25.00 -3.03 -16.07
C THR A 195 24.68 -3.23 -17.54
N GLN A 196 23.69 -2.53 -18.08
CA GLN A 196 23.36 -2.57 -19.50
C GLN A 196 24.52 -2.08 -20.37
N ALA A 197 25.19 -0.99 -19.99
CA ALA A 197 26.38 -0.48 -20.69
C ALA A 197 27.54 -1.50 -20.63
N SER A 198 27.76 -2.11 -19.46
CA SER A 198 28.78 -3.16 -19.27
C SER A 198 28.51 -4.37 -20.18
N VAL A 199 27.28 -4.87 -20.23
CA VAL A 199 26.90 -6.01 -21.08
C VAL A 199 27.04 -5.65 -22.56
N ARG A 200 26.67 -4.43 -22.97
CA ARG A 200 26.86 -3.98 -24.35
C ARG A 200 28.34 -3.91 -24.73
N LEU A 201 29.20 -3.43 -23.83
CA LEU A 201 30.64 -3.40 -24.04
C LEU A 201 31.19 -4.83 -24.16
N ASP A 202 30.83 -5.71 -23.25
CA ASP A 202 31.25 -7.11 -23.23
C ASP A 202 30.89 -7.83 -24.53
N LEU A 203 29.64 -7.69 -24.99
CA LEU A 203 29.22 -8.24 -26.29
C LEU A 203 29.98 -7.64 -27.47
N ASN A 204 30.33 -6.36 -27.42
CA ASN A 204 31.10 -5.73 -28.50
C ASN A 204 32.55 -6.21 -28.52
N LEU A 205 33.18 -6.37 -27.35
CA LEU A 205 34.51 -6.95 -27.23
C LEU A 205 34.53 -8.40 -27.70
N GLU A 206 33.53 -9.19 -27.30
CA GLU A 206 33.41 -10.58 -27.71
C GLU A 206 33.16 -10.73 -29.22
N LYS A 207 32.35 -9.84 -29.82
CA LYS A 207 32.22 -9.76 -31.28
C LYS A 207 33.54 -9.40 -31.97
N GLY A 208 34.31 -8.50 -31.38
CA GLY A 208 35.66 -8.15 -31.84
C GLY A 208 36.57 -9.37 -31.82
N ARG A 209 36.61 -10.08 -30.69
CA ARG A 209 37.40 -11.29 -30.50
C ARG A 209 37.03 -12.40 -31.46
N ILE A 210 35.73 -12.69 -31.65
CA ILE A 210 35.25 -13.67 -32.64
C ILE A 210 35.71 -13.29 -34.05
N ARG A 211 35.68 -12.00 -34.40
CA ARG A 211 36.14 -11.52 -35.70
C ARG A 211 37.65 -11.69 -35.87
N GLU A 212 38.44 -11.36 -34.86
CA GLU A 212 39.89 -11.55 -34.86
C GLU A 212 40.27 -13.04 -34.97
N GLU A 213 39.59 -13.91 -34.23
CA GLU A 213 39.76 -15.36 -34.32
C GLU A 213 39.38 -15.89 -35.69
N ALA A 214 38.27 -15.42 -36.29
CA ALA A 214 37.85 -15.79 -37.64
C ALA A 214 38.88 -15.37 -38.70
N VAL A 215 39.41 -14.14 -38.62
CA VAL A 215 40.49 -13.68 -39.52
C VAL A 215 41.76 -14.50 -39.32
N GLY A 216 42.10 -14.83 -38.08
CA GLY A 216 43.24 -15.69 -37.76
C GLY A 216 43.10 -17.10 -38.35
N GLN A 217 41.88 -17.67 -38.32
CA GLN A 217 41.58 -18.94 -38.99
C GLN A 217 41.67 -18.82 -40.51
N GLU A 218 41.15 -17.74 -41.09
CA GLU A 218 41.23 -17.49 -42.54
C GLU A 218 42.69 -17.40 -43.04
N LEU A 219 43.56 -16.73 -42.28
CA LEU A 219 45.00 -16.67 -42.59
C LEU A 219 45.65 -18.05 -42.53
N LYS A 220 45.37 -18.85 -41.49
CA LYS A 220 45.89 -20.22 -41.39
C LYS A 220 45.43 -21.09 -42.56
N ILE A 221 44.18 -20.94 -42.99
CA ILE A 221 43.65 -21.66 -44.16
C ILE A 221 44.43 -21.25 -45.41
N LYS A 222 44.63 -19.95 -45.66
CA LYS A 222 45.40 -19.45 -46.80
C LYS A 222 46.86 -19.92 -46.78
N GLU A 223 47.51 -19.93 -45.62
CA GLU A 223 48.84 -20.49 -45.47
C GLU A 223 48.88 -21.98 -45.82
N THR A 224 47.89 -22.76 -45.38
CA THR A 224 47.81 -24.18 -45.76
C THR A 224 47.49 -24.38 -47.23
N GLU A 225 46.65 -23.54 -47.82
CA GLU A 225 46.31 -23.56 -49.25
C GLU A 225 47.56 -23.31 -50.10
N THR A 226 48.35 -22.27 -49.79
CA THR A 226 49.61 -21.99 -50.49
C THR A 226 50.65 -23.11 -50.31
N LYS A 227 50.73 -23.76 -49.14
CA LYS A 227 51.59 -24.93 -48.94
C LYS A 227 51.15 -26.11 -49.82
N ILE A 228 49.84 -26.36 -49.90
CA ILE A 228 49.29 -27.41 -50.77
C ILE A 228 49.63 -27.11 -52.23
N GLU A 229 49.46 -25.86 -52.69
CA GLU A 229 49.82 -25.46 -54.06
C GLU A 229 51.31 -25.69 -54.35
N GLN A 230 52.20 -25.37 -53.41
CA GLN A 230 53.64 -25.63 -53.51
C GLN A 230 53.95 -27.13 -53.57
N GLU A 231 53.32 -27.93 -52.72
CA GLU A 231 53.47 -29.39 -52.75
C GLU A 231 52.96 -29.98 -54.06
N VAL A 232 51.84 -29.48 -54.60
CA VAL A 232 51.29 -29.89 -55.90
C VAL A 232 52.23 -29.51 -57.04
N ALA A 233 52.81 -28.31 -57.04
CA ALA A 233 53.81 -27.91 -58.02
C ALA A 233 55.05 -28.81 -57.98
N THR A 234 55.54 -29.11 -56.76
CA THR A 234 56.67 -30.02 -56.53
C THR A 234 56.35 -31.45 -57.01
N LEU A 235 55.14 -31.95 -56.75
CA LEU A 235 54.69 -33.26 -57.24
C LEU A 235 54.58 -33.29 -58.76
N ARG A 236 54.13 -32.20 -59.38
CA ARG A 236 54.07 -32.07 -60.84
C ARG A 236 55.47 -32.09 -61.47
N GLU A 237 56.43 -31.38 -60.89
CA GLU A 237 57.83 -31.40 -61.34
C GLU A 237 58.41 -32.82 -61.24
N LYS A 238 58.22 -33.50 -60.11
CA LYS A 238 58.63 -34.91 -59.94
C LYS A 238 57.96 -35.82 -60.98
N LEU A 239 56.69 -35.60 -61.29
CA LEU A 239 55.98 -36.36 -62.33
C LEU A 239 56.59 -36.12 -63.72
N GLU A 240 56.89 -34.87 -64.06
CA GLU A 240 57.55 -34.52 -65.32
C GLU A 240 58.95 -35.13 -65.40
N GLN A 241 59.73 -35.10 -64.32
CA GLN A 241 61.03 -35.77 -64.21
C GLN A 241 60.91 -37.28 -64.44
N VAL A 242 59.94 -37.95 -63.80
CA VAL A 242 59.68 -39.39 -63.98
C VAL A 242 59.27 -39.71 -65.42
N LYS A 243 58.48 -38.85 -66.07
CA LYS A 243 58.14 -38.98 -67.50
C LYS A 243 59.40 -38.87 -68.38
N PHE A 244 60.28 -37.91 -68.14
CA PHE A 244 61.53 -37.79 -68.90
C PHE A 244 62.46 -38.98 -68.66
N GLN A 245 62.58 -39.46 -67.42
CA GLN A 245 63.38 -40.63 -67.09
C GLN A 245 62.85 -41.88 -67.80
N THR A 246 61.54 -42.13 -67.77
CA THR A 246 60.94 -43.28 -68.46
C THR A 246 61.12 -43.19 -69.99
N LEU A 247 60.97 -42.01 -70.58
CA LEU A 247 61.27 -41.78 -72.00
C LEU A 247 62.76 -42.05 -72.32
N GLN A 248 63.68 -41.66 -71.45
CA GLN A 248 65.11 -41.91 -71.62
C GLN A 248 65.44 -43.42 -71.55
N TRP A 249 64.87 -44.15 -70.59
CA TRP A 249 64.99 -45.62 -70.52
C TRP A 249 64.41 -46.29 -71.77
N LEU A 250 63.24 -45.84 -72.23
CA LEU A 250 62.63 -46.34 -73.46
C LEU A 250 63.55 -46.15 -74.66
N MET A 251 64.13 -44.97 -74.83
CA MET A 251 65.11 -44.70 -75.90
C MET A 251 66.36 -45.58 -75.78
N GLY A 252 66.86 -45.80 -74.55
CA GLY A 252 67.98 -46.71 -74.29
C GLY A 252 67.68 -48.16 -74.68
N VAL A 253 66.50 -48.67 -74.32
CA VAL A 253 66.08 -50.04 -74.66
C VAL A 253 65.84 -50.19 -76.15
N CYS A 254 65.16 -49.24 -76.81
CA CYS A 254 64.96 -49.26 -78.26
C CYS A 254 66.29 -49.21 -79.02
N THR A 255 67.23 -48.35 -78.59
CA THR A 255 68.57 -48.25 -79.20
C THR A 255 69.39 -49.52 -78.97
N GLY A 256 69.32 -50.11 -77.77
CA GLY A 256 69.97 -51.38 -77.45
C GLY A 256 69.42 -52.55 -78.28
N PHE A 257 68.10 -52.63 -78.44
CA PHE A 257 67.47 -53.64 -79.28
C PHE A 257 67.85 -53.48 -80.76
N ALA A 258 67.86 -52.23 -81.26
CA ALA A 258 68.32 -51.94 -82.62
C ALA A 258 69.80 -52.35 -82.82
N ALA A 259 70.67 -52.08 -81.83
CA ALA A 259 72.07 -52.51 -81.87
C ALA A 259 72.23 -54.03 -81.86
N LEU A 260 71.43 -54.76 -81.07
CA LEU A 260 71.41 -56.22 -81.07
C LEU A 260 70.91 -56.80 -82.39
N LEU A 261 69.85 -56.23 -82.99
CA LEU A 261 69.37 -56.62 -84.32
C LEU A 261 70.44 -56.43 -85.39
N LEU A 262 71.13 -55.28 -85.39
CA LEU A 262 72.24 -55.03 -86.30
C LEU A 262 73.42 -55.98 -86.05
N GLY A 263 73.72 -56.27 -84.78
CA GLY A 263 74.74 -57.25 -84.39
C GLY A 263 74.41 -58.67 -84.87
N ALA A 264 73.16 -59.12 -84.69
CA ALA A 264 72.68 -60.42 -85.15
C ALA A 264 72.64 -60.49 -86.68
N TRP A 265 72.18 -59.44 -87.35
CA TRP A 265 72.21 -59.34 -88.82
C TRP A 265 73.63 -59.47 -89.37
N ARG A 266 74.60 -58.85 -88.70
CA ARG A 266 76.03 -58.95 -89.04
C ARG A 266 76.63 -60.34 -88.79
N LEU A 267 76.07 -61.13 -87.87
CA LEU A 267 76.57 -62.47 -87.54
C LEU A 267 75.92 -63.57 -88.41
N LEU A 268 74.76 -63.27 -89.02
CA LEU A 268 74.03 -64.15 -89.93
C LEU A 268 74.44 -64.00 -91.42
N MET A 269 75.10 -62.89 -91.77
CA MET A 269 75.73 -62.63 -93.07
C MET A 269 77.21 -63.03 -93.05
#